data_AF-A0A1T4XK06-F1
#
_entry.id   AF-A0A1T4XK06-F1
#
_cell.length_a   1.000
_cell.length_b   1.000
_cell.length_c   1.000
_cell.angle_alpha   90.00
_cell.angle_beta   90.00
_cell.angle_gamma   90.00
#
_symmetry.space_group_name_H-M   'P 1'
#
loop_
_entity.id
_entity.type
_entity.pdbx_description
1 polymer ?
#
loop_
_entity_poly.entity_id
_entity_poly.type
_entity_poly.pdbx_seq_one_letter_code
_entity_poly.pdbx_strand_id
1 'polypeptide(L)'
;MSLWNHPRLTAALCTVAVLGCAAAPAVFLAAADAASLGRVETVPDPYVAPTPTADDYYILRQLAARSRNAETEREQRPAEVLTAPKMYIGASASLQSMQYADSAAAEAAENALRQLAETGTVPAAWAAEALDTAETGESYTDWDGRYYYLDETYCVTDSLGFVTVRRFGMTDNALFTRYSVTMDSRTGTVVEAWLSMAGTDAENTPLPTETALRSFAAQAGLESLGDWAAPADSPYGCALYSTNGGALITASTHPYTYQDYVGTAPVSSDRWYYSLTLQLRTEDQLPG
;
A
#
# COMPACT_ATOMS: atom_id res chain seq x y z
N MET A 1 90.64 7.07 11.46
CA MET A 1 90.55 7.87 12.70
C MET A 1 89.53 7.20 13.60
N SER A 2 89.94 6.75 14.79
CA SER A 2 89.09 5.94 15.67
C SER A 2 88.07 6.81 16.41
N LEU A 3 86.77 6.58 16.18
CA LEU A 3 85.63 7.23 16.86
C LEU A 3 85.59 6.95 18.37
N TRP A 4 86.55 6.19 18.91
CA TRP A 4 86.65 5.83 20.32
C TRP A 4 87.33 6.89 21.20
N ASN A 5 87.98 7.91 20.62
CA ASN A 5 88.66 8.95 21.40
C ASN A 5 87.74 10.12 21.84
N HIS A 6 86.48 10.17 21.38
CA HIS A 6 85.55 11.26 21.69
C HIS A 6 84.15 10.75 22.07
N PRO A 7 83.98 10.15 23.26
CA PRO A 7 82.73 9.47 23.66
C PRO A 7 81.50 10.38 23.65
N ARG A 8 81.68 11.69 23.89
CA ARG A 8 80.60 12.69 23.82
C ARG A 8 80.11 12.94 22.39
N LEU A 9 81.01 12.93 21.40
CA LEU A 9 80.67 13.09 19.99
C LEU A 9 79.96 11.83 19.45
N THR A 10 80.43 10.66 19.86
CA THR A 10 79.83 9.38 19.47
C THR A 10 78.43 9.23 20.08
N ALA A 11 78.26 9.62 21.35
CA ALA A 11 76.93 9.64 21.99
C ALA A 11 75.97 10.61 21.31
N ALA A 12 76.44 11.81 20.93
CA ALA A 12 75.63 12.80 20.21
C ALA A 12 75.21 12.33 18.82
N LEU A 13 76.09 11.64 18.09
CA LEU A 13 75.76 11.06 16.78
C LEU A 13 74.74 9.92 16.92
N CYS A 14 74.87 9.07 17.94
CA CYS A 14 73.89 8.02 18.22
C CYS A 14 72.51 8.59 18.59
N THR A 15 72.42 9.64 19.40
CA THR A 15 71.14 10.26 19.73
C THR A 15 70.49 10.93 18.52
N VAL A 16 71.27 11.60 17.66
CA VAL A 16 70.75 12.16 16.40
C VAL A 16 70.25 11.05 15.46
N ALA A 17 70.98 9.94 15.34
CA ALA A 17 70.56 8.81 14.52
C ALA A 17 69.26 8.15 15.03
N VAL A 18 69.15 7.97 16.35
CA VAL A 18 67.94 7.40 16.98
C VAL A 18 66.76 8.34 16.85
N LEU A 19 66.95 9.64 17.07
CA LEU A 19 65.90 10.64 16.88
C LEU A 19 65.44 10.73 15.43
N GLY A 20 66.38 10.65 14.47
CA GLY A 20 66.05 10.59 13.05
C GLY A 20 65.27 9.34 12.68
N CYS A 21 65.66 8.17 13.19
CA CYS A 21 64.94 6.91 12.95
C CYS A 21 63.55 6.90 13.61
N ALA A 22 63.41 7.50 14.80
CA ALA A 22 62.14 7.58 15.51
C ALA A 22 61.16 8.58 14.88
N ALA A 23 61.66 9.66 14.26
CA ALA A 23 60.85 10.68 13.61
C ALA A 23 60.42 10.31 12.19
N ALA A 24 61.13 9.41 11.51
CA ALA A 24 60.85 9.03 10.12
C ALA A 24 59.41 8.53 9.87
N PRO A 25 58.80 7.67 10.72
CA PRO A 25 57.42 7.24 10.53
C PRO A 25 56.42 8.39 10.65
N ALA A 26 56.63 9.31 11.59
CA ALA A 26 55.74 10.45 11.79
C ALA A 26 55.82 11.45 10.62
N VAL A 27 57.02 11.69 10.08
CA VAL A 27 57.21 12.53 8.90
C VAL A 27 56.60 11.88 7.66
N PHE A 28 56.77 10.57 7.49
CA PHE A 28 56.17 9.84 6.38
C PHE A 28 54.64 9.87 6.44
N LEU A 29 54.05 9.65 7.62
CA LEU A 29 52.60 9.73 7.81
C LEU A 29 52.06 11.14 7.57
N ALA A 30 52.73 12.17 8.11
CA ALA A 30 52.33 13.56 7.87
C ALA A 30 52.44 13.96 6.39
N ALA A 31 53.45 13.47 5.68
CA ALA A 31 53.61 13.70 4.24
C ALA A 31 52.57 12.91 3.41
N ALA A 32 52.26 11.67 3.81
CA ALA A 32 51.22 10.87 3.17
C ALA A 32 49.83 11.49 3.37
N ASP A 33 49.50 11.89 4.61
CA ASP A 33 48.24 12.56 4.93
C ASP A 33 48.11 13.89 4.19
N ALA A 34 49.18 14.71 4.15
CA ALA A 34 49.17 15.96 3.38
C ALA A 34 49.06 15.74 1.87
N ALA A 35 49.51 14.59 1.35
CA ALA A 35 49.37 14.22 -0.05
C ALA A 35 47.99 13.63 -0.37
N SER A 36 47.29 13.05 0.61
CA SER A 36 45.96 12.45 0.43
C SER A 36 44.80 13.38 0.78
N LEU A 37 44.96 14.31 1.73
CA LEU A 37 43.91 15.24 2.16
C LEU A 37 43.66 16.30 1.07
N GLY A 38 42.51 16.18 0.39
CA GLY A 38 42.08 17.11 -0.65
C GLY A 38 42.19 16.56 -2.07
N ARG A 39 42.69 15.33 -2.26
CA ARG A 39 42.66 14.65 -3.55
C ARG A 39 41.27 14.06 -3.79
N VAL A 40 40.40 14.83 -4.44
CA VAL A 40 39.13 14.32 -4.98
C VAL A 40 39.47 13.52 -6.23
N GLU A 41 39.67 12.21 -6.09
CA GLU A 41 39.67 11.34 -7.26
C GLU A 41 38.22 11.17 -7.71
N THR A 42 37.88 11.81 -8.83
CA THR A 42 36.65 11.53 -9.56
C THR A 42 36.68 10.08 -9.99
N VAL A 43 35.87 9.24 -9.36
CA VAL A 43 35.63 7.86 -9.81
C VAL A 43 35.06 7.96 -11.23
N PRO A 44 35.77 7.48 -12.25
CA PRO A 44 35.20 7.38 -13.58
C PRO A 44 34.10 6.32 -13.47
N ASP A 45 32.85 6.74 -13.66
CA ASP A 45 31.63 5.94 -13.46
C ASP A 45 31.26 5.71 -11.98
N PRO A 46 30.81 6.78 -11.27
CA PRO A 46 30.15 6.58 -9.99
C PRO A 46 28.96 5.65 -10.19
N TYR A 47 28.77 4.72 -9.24
CA TYR A 47 27.63 3.81 -9.27
C TYR A 47 26.32 4.60 -9.39
N VAL A 48 25.58 4.37 -10.47
CA VAL A 48 24.20 4.85 -10.64
C VAL A 48 23.29 3.71 -10.19
N ALA A 49 22.52 3.95 -9.13
CA ALA A 49 21.53 2.98 -8.69
C ALA A 49 20.53 2.72 -9.84
N PRO A 50 20.24 1.45 -10.18
CA PRO A 50 19.18 1.13 -11.12
C PRO A 50 17.86 1.76 -10.66
N THR A 51 17.11 2.33 -11.60
CA THR A 51 15.75 2.80 -11.33
C THR A 51 14.87 1.59 -11.02
N PRO A 52 14.21 1.54 -9.85
CA PRO A 52 13.32 0.45 -9.50
C PRO A 52 12.17 0.34 -10.51
N THR A 53 11.79 -0.89 -10.84
CA THR A 53 10.71 -1.20 -11.78
C THR A 53 9.63 -2.03 -11.10
N ALA A 54 8.46 -2.17 -11.74
CA ALA A 54 7.36 -3.00 -11.23
C ALA A 54 7.80 -4.42 -10.83
N ASP A 55 8.70 -5.02 -11.60
CA ASP A 55 9.20 -6.37 -11.37
C ASP A 55 10.07 -6.49 -10.12
N ASP A 56 10.58 -5.40 -9.56
CA ASP A 56 11.34 -5.42 -8.31
C ASP A 56 10.43 -5.55 -7.07
N TYR A 57 9.15 -5.18 -7.20
CA TYR A 57 8.19 -5.19 -6.12
C TYR A 57 7.30 -6.43 -6.16
N TYR A 58 7.34 -7.19 -5.07
CA TYR A 58 6.49 -8.38 -4.91
C TYR A 58 5.01 -8.07 -5.15
N ILE A 59 4.47 -7.00 -4.55
CA ILE A 59 3.04 -6.68 -4.62
C ILE A 59 2.61 -6.31 -6.05
N LEU A 60 3.47 -5.59 -6.80
CA LEU A 60 3.18 -5.24 -8.19
C LEU A 60 3.20 -6.48 -9.08
N ARG A 61 4.17 -7.40 -8.89
CA ARG A 61 4.15 -8.70 -9.59
C ARG A 61 2.89 -9.53 -9.30
N GLN A 62 2.41 -9.52 -8.05
CA GLN A 62 1.17 -10.21 -7.68
C GLN A 62 -0.04 -9.57 -8.35
N LEU A 63 -0.14 -8.24 -8.36
CA LEU A 63 -1.20 -7.52 -9.06
C LEU A 63 -1.17 -7.78 -10.57
N ALA A 64 0.01 -7.94 -11.19
CA ALA A 64 0.15 -8.32 -12.60
C ALA A 64 -0.36 -9.73 -12.87
N ALA A 65 -0.10 -10.68 -11.97
CA ALA A 65 -0.66 -12.02 -12.08
C ALA A 65 -2.18 -11.99 -11.91
N ARG A 66 -2.67 -11.17 -10.98
CA ARG A 66 -4.10 -11.05 -10.66
C ARG A 66 -4.89 -10.46 -11.80
N SER A 67 -4.39 -9.43 -12.47
CA SER A 67 -5.04 -8.83 -13.64
C SER A 67 -5.14 -9.82 -14.81
N ARG A 68 -4.07 -10.57 -15.11
CA ARG A 68 -4.06 -11.60 -16.16
C ARG A 68 -5.04 -12.73 -15.90
N ASN A 69 -5.16 -13.18 -14.65
CA ASN A 69 -6.15 -14.20 -14.27
C ASN A 69 -7.58 -13.68 -14.48
N ALA A 70 -7.87 -12.45 -14.08
CA ALA A 70 -9.19 -11.84 -14.25
C ALA A 70 -9.58 -11.67 -15.73
N GLU A 71 -8.64 -11.29 -16.60
CA GLU A 71 -8.86 -11.23 -18.05
C GLU A 71 -9.20 -12.61 -18.63
N THR A 72 -8.41 -13.62 -18.25
CA THR A 72 -8.61 -15.01 -18.70
C THR A 72 -9.99 -15.55 -18.27
N GLU A 73 -10.42 -15.28 -17.04
CA GLU A 73 -11.74 -15.68 -16.54
C GLU A 73 -12.89 -14.95 -17.25
N ARG A 74 -12.69 -13.67 -17.61
CA ARG A 74 -13.69 -12.87 -18.32
C ARG A 74 -13.90 -13.37 -19.75
N GLU A 75 -12.84 -13.77 -20.44
CA GLU A 75 -12.91 -14.34 -21.79
C GLU A 75 -13.64 -15.69 -21.83
N GLN A 76 -13.57 -16.47 -20.75
CA GLN A 76 -14.16 -17.80 -20.66
C GLN A 76 -15.63 -17.81 -20.24
N ARG A 77 -16.14 -16.72 -19.64
CA ARG A 77 -17.53 -16.66 -19.18
C ARG A 77 -18.46 -16.39 -20.38
N PRO A 78 -19.45 -17.26 -20.68
CA PRO A 78 -20.48 -16.92 -21.65
C PRO A 78 -21.22 -15.65 -21.20
N ALA A 79 -21.68 -14.84 -22.15
CA ALA A 79 -22.40 -13.58 -21.91
C ALA A 79 -23.75 -13.84 -21.21
N GLU A 80 -23.70 -14.18 -19.93
CA GLU A 80 -24.87 -14.40 -19.12
C GLU A 80 -25.46 -13.03 -18.74
N VAL A 81 -26.66 -12.78 -19.23
CA VAL A 81 -27.46 -11.60 -18.93
C VAL A 81 -27.71 -11.59 -17.42
N LEU A 82 -26.96 -10.76 -16.70
CA LEU A 82 -27.09 -10.53 -15.27
C LEU A 82 -28.48 -9.94 -14.98
N THR A 83 -29.42 -10.81 -14.62
CA THR A 83 -30.81 -10.48 -14.28
C THR A 83 -31.02 -10.16 -12.79
N ALA A 84 -29.93 -10.07 -12.02
CA ALA A 84 -29.95 -9.60 -10.64
C ALA A 84 -29.07 -8.34 -10.53
N PRO A 85 -29.51 -7.28 -9.84
CA PRO A 85 -28.68 -6.12 -9.54
C PRO A 85 -27.61 -6.56 -8.54
N LYS A 86 -26.52 -7.15 -9.03
CA LYS A 86 -25.31 -7.35 -8.25
C LYS A 86 -24.70 -5.97 -8.04
N MET A 87 -24.71 -5.50 -6.80
CA MET A 87 -24.01 -4.27 -6.41
C MET A 87 -22.54 -4.43 -6.84
N TYR A 88 -22.15 -3.72 -7.91
CA TYR A 88 -20.80 -3.78 -8.48
C TYR A 88 -19.84 -2.98 -7.57
N ILE A 89 -19.41 -3.60 -6.47
CA ILE A 89 -18.17 -3.24 -5.79
C ILE A 89 -17.07 -4.07 -6.48
N GLY A 90 -15.88 -3.50 -6.70
CA GLY A 90 -14.77 -4.10 -7.44
C GLY A 90 -14.30 -5.50 -7.02
N ALA A 91 -14.84 -6.08 -5.94
CA ALA A 91 -14.64 -7.48 -5.59
C ALA A 91 -15.78 -8.36 -6.13
N SER A 92 -15.40 -9.34 -6.93
CA SER A 92 -16.20 -10.39 -7.58
C SER A 92 -17.06 -11.29 -6.66
N ALA A 93 -17.21 -10.94 -5.38
CA ALA A 93 -17.89 -11.75 -4.38
C ALA A 93 -19.10 -11.01 -3.76
N SER A 94 -20.29 -11.59 -3.91
CA SER A 94 -21.46 -11.27 -3.09
C SER A 94 -21.38 -12.03 -1.76
N LEU A 95 -22.14 -11.60 -0.74
CA LEU A 95 -22.21 -12.29 0.56
C LEU A 95 -22.38 -13.82 0.41
N GLN A 96 -23.18 -14.26 -0.56
CA GLN A 96 -23.43 -15.69 -0.82
C GLN A 96 -22.18 -16.51 -1.17
N SER A 97 -21.20 -15.86 -1.82
CA SER A 97 -19.96 -16.49 -2.29
C SER A 97 -18.81 -16.41 -1.26
N MET A 98 -19.02 -15.71 -0.15
CA MET A 98 -18.02 -15.55 0.90
C MET A 98 -18.23 -16.59 2.02
N GLN A 99 -17.15 -16.88 2.74
CA GLN A 99 -17.15 -17.71 3.94
C GLN A 99 -16.95 -16.82 5.17
N TYR A 100 -17.22 -17.34 6.38
CA TYR A 100 -16.86 -16.63 7.60
C TYR A 100 -15.35 -16.42 7.66
N ALA A 101 -14.94 -15.19 7.98
CA ALA A 101 -13.56 -14.89 8.29
C ALA A 101 -13.21 -15.53 9.63
N ASP A 102 -12.02 -16.11 9.74
CA ASP A 102 -11.47 -16.42 11.06
C ASP A 102 -11.09 -15.12 11.79
N SER A 103 -10.86 -15.23 13.10
CA SER A 103 -10.52 -14.05 13.92
C SER A 103 -9.26 -13.37 13.43
N ALA A 104 -8.28 -14.12 12.89
CA ALA A 104 -7.03 -13.56 12.39
C ALA A 104 -7.24 -12.69 11.14
N ALA A 105 -8.05 -13.15 10.18
CA ALA A 105 -8.36 -12.39 8.97
C ALA A 105 -9.22 -11.16 9.29
N ALA A 106 -10.20 -11.29 10.21
CA ALA A 106 -11.00 -10.17 10.68
C ALA A 106 -10.14 -9.10 11.37
N GLU A 107 -9.33 -9.50 12.36
CA GLU A 107 -8.42 -8.60 13.07
C GLU A 107 -7.39 -7.96 12.12
N ALA A 108 -6.86 -8.70 11.14
CA ALA A 108 -5.92 -8.16 10.18
C ALA A 108 -6.55 -7.05 9.32
N ALA A 109 -7.79 -7.25 8.85
CA ALA A 109 -8.50 -6.22 8.09
C ALA A 109 -8.82 -4.98 8.94
N GLU A 110 -9.26 -5.17 10.18
CA GLU A 110 -9.55 -4.06 11.08
C GLU A 110 -8.30 -3.27 11.46
N ASN A 111 -7.19 -3.97 11.77
CA ASN A 111 -5.91 -3.33 12.04
C ASN A 111 -5.37 -2.59 10.81
N ALA A 112 -5.55 -3.15 9.61
CA ALA A 112 -5.20 -2.47 8.37
C ALA A 112 -6.00 -1.17 8.19
N LEU A 113 -7.31 -1.17 8.47
CA LEU A 113 -8.12 0.06 8.44
C LEU A 113 -7.67 1.09 9.47
N ARG A 114 -7.33 0.66 10.69
CA ARG A 114 -6.76 1.55 11.72
C ARG A 114 -5.45 2.18 11.24
N GLN A 115 -4.56 1.38 10.67
CA GLN A 115 -3.28 1.87 10.14
C GLN A 115 -3.46 2.84 8.97
N LEU A 116 -4.39 2.55 8.05
CA LEU A 116 -4.75 3.47 6.98
C LEU A 116 -5.27 4.81 7.52
N ALA A 117 -6.03 4.80 8.62
CA ALA A 117 -6.50 6.02 9.27
C ALA A 117 -5.37 6.79 9.99
N GLU A 118 -4.52 6.09 10.75
CA GLU A 118 -3.42 6.67 11.53
C GLU A 118 -2.39 7.39 10.65
N THR A 119 -2.16 6.89 9.44
CA THR A 119 -1.25 7.47 8.45
C THR A 119 -1.90 8.53 7.56
N GLY A 120 -3.20 8.79 7.75
CA GLY A 120 -3.97 9.75 6.96
C GLY A 120 -4.28 9.30 5.53
N THR A 121 -4.07 8.02 5.21
CA THR A 121 -4.47 7.45 3.92
C THR A 121 -5.99 7.39 3.78
N VAL A 122 -6.69 6.99 4.84
CA VAL A 122 -8.15 7.02 4.94
C VAL A 122 -8.54 8.09 5.98
N PRO A 123 -9.54 8.95 5.73
CA PRO A 123 -9.98 9.90 6.75
C PRO A 123 -10.53 9.16 7.97
N ALA A 124 -10.16 9.61 9.18
CA ALA A 124 -10.46 8.90 10.43
C ALA A 124 -11.96 8.63 10.65
N ALA A 125 -12.85 9.51 10.18
CA ALA A 125 -14.30 9.32 10.28
C ALA A 125 -14.78 8.08 9.50
N TRP A 126 -14.24 7.84 8.30
CA TRP A 126 -14.57 6.65 7.50
C TRP A 126 -14.15 5.36 8.20
N ALA A 127 -12.94 5.34 8.76
CA ALA A 127 -12.47 4.19 9.51
C ALA A 127 -13.26 3.98 10.81
N ALA A 128 -13.63 5.05 11.53
CA ALA A 128 -14.42 4.96 12.75
C ALA A 128 -15.81 4.36 12.51
N GLU A 129 -16.52 4.81 11.48
CA GLU A 129 -17.82 4.25 11.07
C GLU A 129 -17.69 2.78 10.65
N ALA A 130 -16.66 2.45 9.86
CA ALA A 130 -16.42 1.09 9.41
C ALA A 130 -16.10 0.11 10.55
N LEU A 131 -15.34 0.59 11.54
CA LEU A 131 -14.87 -0.17 12.70
C LEU A 131 -15.81 -0.07 13.91
N ASP A 132 -16.98 0.55 13.78
CA ASP A 132 -17.99 0.47 14.80
C ASP A 132 -18.50 -0.98 14.86
N THR A 133 -18.08 -1.70 15.91
CA THR A 133 -18.36 -3.12 16.09
C THR A 133 -19.40 -3.38 17.18
N ALA A 134 -20.19 -2.38 17.57
CA ALA A 134 -21.30 -2.61 18.50
C ALA A 134 -22.18 -3.75 17.98
N GLU A 135 -22.41 -4.78 18.80
CA GLU A 135 -23.30 -5.89 18.45
C GLU A 135 -24.70 -5.33 18.19
N THR A 136 -25.18 -5.49 16.97
CA THR A 136 -26.53 -5.05 16.60
C THR A 136 -27.54 -6.18 16.75
N GLY A 137 -27.07 -7.44 16.77
CA GLY A 137 -27.90 -8.63 16.70
C GLY A 137 -28.59 -8.78 15.33
N GLU A 138 -28.18 -7.99 14.34
CA GLU A 138 -28.78 -7.99 13.01
C GLU A 138 -28.39 -9.24 12.23
N SER A 139 -29.33 -9.70 11.42
CA SER A 139 -29.14 -10.85 10.56
C SER A 139 -29.81 -10.62 9.22
N TYR A 140 -29.32 -11.34 8.22
CA TYR A 140 -29.87 -11.37 6.89
C TYR A 140 -30.22 -12.81 6.52
N THR A 141 -31.45 -13.02 6.06
CA THR A 141 -31.86 -14.29 5.45
C THR A 141 -32.06 -14.05 3.97
N ASP A 142 -31.28 -14.74 3.15
CA ASP A 142 -31.36 -14.63 1.70
C ASP A 142 -32.57 -15.40 1.15
N TRP A 143 -32.91 -15.19 -0.12
CA TRP A 143 -34.08 -15.82 -0.76
C TRP A 143 -34.03 -17.35 -0.76
N ASP A 144 -32.83 -17.94 -0.71
CA ASP A 144 -32.59 -19.38 -0.65
C ASP A 144 -32.76 -19.96 0.78
N GLY A 145 -33.10 -19.10 1.75
CA GLY A 145 -33.27 -19.45 3.16
C GLY A 145 -31.97 -19.51 3.95
N ARG A 146 -30.82 -19.17 3.35
CA ARG A 146 -29.54 -19.14 4.04
C ARG A 146 -29.46 -17.92 4.95
N TYR A 147 -29.03 -18.17 6.18
CA TYR A 147 -28.97 -17.19 7.26
C TYR A 147 -27.53 -16.70 7.48
N TYR A 148 -27.38 -15.40 7.66
CA TYR A 148 -26.11 -14.69 7.83
C TYR A 148 -26.18 -13.74 9.03
N TYR A 149 -25.20 -13.82 9.92
CA TYR A 149 -25.03 -12.85 11.01
C TYR A 149 -24.27 -11.63 10.49
N LEU A 150 -24.78 -10.41 10.73
CA LEU A 150 -24.15 -9.18 10.23
C LEU A 150 -23.11 -8.59 11.20
N ASP A 151 -23.12 -9.06 12.44
CA ASP A 151 -22.05 -8.81 13.40
C ASP A 151 -20.75 -9.57 13.06
N GLU A 152 -20.86 -10.59 12.21
CA GLU A 152 -19.74 -11.40 11.75
C GLU A 152 -19.05 -10.79 10.53
N THR A 153 -17.77 -11.14 10.38
CA THR A 153 -16.95 -10.75 9.24
C THR A 153 -16.83 -11.94 8.28
N TYR A 154 -16.80 -11.64 6.98
CA TYR A 154 -16.72 -12.63 5.91
C TYR A 154 -15.44 -12.43 5.11
N CYS A 155 -14.90 -13.51 4.55
CA CYS A 155 -13.75 -13.43 3.65
C CYS A 155 -13.92 -14.28 2.39
N VAL A 156 -13.13 -13.95 1.39
CA VAL A 156 -12.85 -14.79 0.22
C VAL A 156 -11.37 -14.65 -0.09
N THR A 157 -10.74 -15.73 -0.53
CA THR A 157 -9.33 -15.72 -0.94
C THR A 157 -9.24 -16.14 -2.40
N ASP A 158 -8.54 -15.35 -3.20
CA ASP A 158 -8.30 -15.70 -4.61
C ASP A 158 -7.13 -16.69 -4.75
N SER A 159 -6.94 -17.19 -5.97
CA SER A 159 -5.91 -18.19 -6.29
C SER A 159 -4.47 -17.69 -6.12
N LEU A 160 -4.26 -16.37 -6.00
CA LEU A 160 -2.96 -15.74 -5.80
C LEU A 160 -2.68 -15.40 -4.34
N GLY A 161 -3.65 -15.64 -3.45
CA GLY A 161 -3.53 -15.37 -2.03
C GLY A 161 -3.93 -13.94 -1.64
N PHE A 162 -4.68 -13.21 -2.48
CA PHE A 162 -5.34 -12.01 -1.97
C PHE A 162 -6.57 -12.43 -1.16
N VAL A 163 -6.65 -11.95 0.07
CA VAL A 163 -7.82 -12.11 0.92
C VAL A 163 -8.62 -10.82 0.89
N THR A 164 -9.89 -10.93 0.50
CA THR A 164 -10.87 -9.85 0.63
C THR A 164 -11.72 -10.13 1.85
N VAL A 165 -11.61 -9.27 2.85
CA VAL A 165 -12.37 -9.32 4.10
C VAL A 165 -13.46 -8.26 4.05
N ARG A 166 -14.67 -8.61 4.45
CA ARG A 166 -15.84 -7.76 4.33
C ARG A 166 -16.76 -7.92 5.52
N ARG A 167 -17.27 -6.80 6.02
CA ARG A 167 -18.40 -6.77 6.96
C ARG A 167 -19.59 -6.11 6.28
N PHE A 168 -20.77 -6.61 6.59
CA PHE A 168 -22.03 -6.10 6.08
C PHE A 168 -22.80 -5.38 7.19
N GLY A 169 -23.74 -4.53 6.81
CA GLY A 169 -24.70 -3.92 7.70
C GLY A 169 -26.07 -3.90 7.07
N MET A 170 -27.08 -3.57 7.88
CA MET A 170 -28.43 -3.38 7.39
C MET A 170 -28.97 -2.02 7.84
N THR A 171 -29.74 -1.38 6.99
CA THR A 171 -30.51 -0.19 7.34
C THR A 171 -31.80 -0.22 6.55
N ASP A 172 -32.92 0.01 7.22
CA ASP A 172 -34.27 -0.08 6.63
C ASP A 172 -34.48 -1.36 5.81
N ASN A 173 -34.04 -2.50 6.36
CA ASN A 173 -34.13 -3.83 5.74
C ASN A 173 -33.27 -4.02 4.48
N ALA A 174 -32.51 -3.02 4.06
CA ALA A 174 -31.60 -3.10 2.92
C ALA A 174 -30.17 -3.46 3.37
N LEU A 175 -29.62 -4.50 2.75
CA LEU A 175 -28.25 -4.97 3.01
C LEU A 175 -27.24 -4.05 2.30
N PHE A 176 -26.22 -3.61 3.03
CA PHE A 176 -25.09 -2.89 2.45
C PHE A 176 -23.75 -3.45 2.93
N THR A 177 -22.69 -3.19 2.17
CA THR A 177 -21.32 -3.46 2.62
C THR A 177 -20.92 -2.35 3.58
N ARG A 178 -20.46 -2.66 4.80
CA ARG A 178 -19.95 -1.66 5.74
C ARG A 178 -18.50 -1.31 5.41
N TYR A 179 -17.67 -2.33 5.25
CA TYR A 179 -16.31 -2.20 4.70
C TYR A 179 -15.92 -3.42 3.89
N SER A 180 -15.00 -3.23 2.95
CA SER A 180 -14.31 -4.28 2.21
C SER A 180 -12.84 -3.93 2.11
N VAL A 181 -11.95 -4.82 2.55
CA VAL A 181 -10.50 -4.65 2.48
C VAL A 181 -9.90 -5.84 1.75
N THR A 182 -9.13 -5.59 0.70
CA THR A 182 -8.37 -6.63 0.00
C THR A 182 -6.89 -6.48 0.32
N MET A 183 -6.28 -7.56 0.78
CA MET A 183 -4.89 -7.62 1.24
C MET A 183 -4.18 -8.79 0.58
N ASP A 184 -2.88 -8.66 0.29
CA ASP A 184 -2.04 -9.84 0.06
C ASP A 184 -1.87 -10.61 1.37
N SER A 185 -2.25 -11.89 1.40
CA SER A 185 -2.25 -12.67 2.64
C SER A 185 -0.85 -13.00 3.17
N ARG A 186 0.20 -12.82 2.35
CA ARG A 186 1.59 -13.11 2.73
C ARG A 186 2.25 -11.91 3.38
N THR A 187 2.02 -10.71 2.86
CA THR A 187 2.65 -9.48 3.35
C THR A 187 1.73 -8.62 4.20
N GLY A 188 0.41 -8.85 4.15
CA GLY A 188 -0.59 -7.98 4.76
C GLY A 188 -0.77 -6.65 4.03
N THR A 189 -0.14 -6.48 2.86
CA THR A 189 -0.22 -5.23 2.09
C THR A 189 -1.64 -5.04 1.56
N VAL A 190 -2.28 -3.93 1.95
CA VAL A 190 -3.59 -3.55 1.43
C VAL A 190 -3.44 -3.06 -0.01
N VAL A 191 -4.29 -3.58 -0.89
CA VAL A 191 -4.37 -3.14 -2.30
C VAL A 191 -5.71 -2.51 -2.64
N GLU A 192 -6.74 -2.73 -1.83
CA GLU A 192 -8.06 -2.12 -2.01
C GLU A 192 -8.72 -1.93 -0.65
N ALA A 193 -9.31 -0.76 -0.43
CA ALA A 193 -10.19 -0.49 0.68
C ALA A 193 -11.44 0.22 0.16
N TRP A 194 -12.59 -0.24 0.60
CA TRP A 194 -13.89 0.34 0.31
C TRP A 194 -14.68 0.46 1.62
N LEU A 195 -15.22 1.64 1.89
CA LEU A 195 -15.88 1.99 3.14
C LEU A 195 -17.21 2.66 2.84
N SER A 196 -18.21 2.40 3.67
CA SER A 196 -19.54 2.98 3.52
C SER A 196 -19.94 3.80 4.73
N MET A 197 -20.57 4.94 4.50
CA MET A 197 -21.05 5.86 5.52
C MET A 197 -22.42 6.41 5.12
N ALA A 198 -23.24 6.77 6.12
CA ALA A 198 -24.48 7.51 5.89
C ALA A 198 -24.20 8.84 5.19
N GLY A 199 -25.06 9.25 4.25
CA GLY A 199 -24.81 10.44 3.43
C GLY A 199 -24.61 11.73 4.22
N THR A 200 -25.37 11.92 5.30
CA THR A 200 -25.26 13.10 6.17
C THR A 200 -23.90 13.26 6.83
N ASP A 201 -23.23 12.15 7.16
CA ASP A 201 -21.92 12.16 7.79
C ASP A 201 -20.80 12.26 6.75
N ALA A 202 -21.00 11.62 5.59
CA ALA A 202 -20.03 11.61 4.51
C ALA A 202 -19.82 12.98 3.87
N GLU A 203 -20.88 13.79 3.72
CA GLU A 203 -20.79 15.15 3.17
C GLU A 203 -19.84 16.06 3.96
N ASN A 204 -19.67 15.79 5.25
CA ASN A 204 -18.82 16.57 6.16
C ASN A 204 -17.41 15.98 6.31
N THR A 205 -17.12 14.87 5.63
CA THR A 205 -15.84 14.17 5.74
C THR A 205 -14.87 14.64 4.66
N PRO A 206 -13.57 14.84 4.96
CA PRO A 206 -12.59 15.28 3.97
C PRO A 206 -12.50 14.35 2.75
N LEU A 207 -12.42 14.95 1.56
CA LEU A 207 -12.16 14.23 0.31
C LEU A 207 -10.73 13.64 0.30
N PRO A 208 -10.48 12.59 -0.52
CA PRO A 208 -9.14 12.06 -0.71
C PRO A 208 -8.15 13.12 -1.21
N THR A 209 -6.89 13.03 -0.78
CA THR A 209 -5.83 13.97 -1.15
C THR A 209 -4.63 13.25 -1.73
N GLU A 210 -3.82 13.96 -2.51
CA GLU A 210 -2.57 13.41 -3.05
C GLU A 210 -1.63 12.92 -1.94
N THR A 211 -1.56 13.66 -0.82
CA THR A 211 -0.78 13.26 0.36
C THR A 211 -1.23 11.91 0.89
N ALA A 212 -2.55 11.67 0.97
CA ALA A 212 -3.11 10.38 1.40
C ALA A 212 -2.70 9.23 0.46
N LEU A 213 -2.68 9.48 -0.85
CA LEU A 213 -2.23 8.49 -1.85
C LEU A 213 -0.72 8.22 -1.77
N ARG A 214 0.09 9.25 -1.48
CA ARG A 214 1.54 9.07 -1.23
C ARG A 214 1.78 8.26 0.04
N SER A 215 1.02 8.52 1.11
CA SER A 215 1.05 7.68 2.32
C SER A 215 0.68 6.23 2.00
N PHE A 216 -0.32 6.00 1.15
CA PHE A 216 -0.71 4.65 0.74
C PHE A 216 0.40 3.94 -0.05
N ALA A 217 1.04 4.65 -0.99
CA ALA A 217 2.20 4.12 -1.71
C ALA A 217 3.32 3.72 -0.75
N ALA A 218 3.61 4.55 0.26
CA ALA A 218 4.62 4.25 1.27
C ALA A 218 4.24 3.04 2.15
N GLN A 219 2.98 2.89 2.51
CA GLN A 219 2.51 1.69 3.24
C GLN A 219 2.67 0.41 2.41
N ALA A 220 2.48 0.50 1.09
CA ALA A 220 2.73 -0.61 0.18
C ALA A 220 4.22 -0.85 -0.11
N GLY A 221 5.12 -0.05 0.47
CA GLY A 221 6.57 -0.11 0.23
C GLY A 221 6.99 0.37 -1.15
N LEU A 222 6.20 1.23 -1.79
CA LEU A 222 6.37 1.70 -3.17
C LEU A 222 6.93 3.14 -3.26
N GLU A 223 7.35 3.73 -2.14
CA GLU A 223 7.91 5.08 -2.10
C GLU A 223 9.20 5.22 -2.94
N SER A 224 9.95 4.12 -3.07
CA SER A 224 11.22 4.08 -3.81
C SER A 224 11.04 4.11 -5.34
N LEU A 225 9.81 3.96 -5.87
CA LEU A 225 9.53 4.23 -7.29
C LEU A 225 9.81 5.70 -7.66
N GLY A 226 9.57 6.62 -6.72
CA GLY A 226 10.03 8.01 -6.77
C GLY A 226 9.34 8.94 -7.78
N ASP A 227 8.59 8.40 -8.75
CA ASP A 227 8.03 9.12 -9.89
C ASP A 227 6.50 9.32 -9.81
N TRP A 228 5.91 9.10 -8.63
CA TRP A 228 4.48 9.28 -8.41
C TRP A 228 4.01 10.70 -8.75
N ALA A 229 3.12 10.80 -9.75
CA ALA A 229 2.53 12.05 -10.21
C ALA A 229 1.03 11.87 -10.52
N ALA A 230 0.26 12.96 -10.45
CA ALA A 230 -1.12 12.94 -10.90
C ALA A 230 -1.15 12.68 -12.43
N PRO A 231 -1.89 11.66 -12.91
CA PRO A 231 -2.03 11.43 -14.34
C PRO A 231 -2.74 12.61 -15.02
N ALA A 232 -2.25 13.01 -16.19
CA ALA A 232 -2.89 14.05 -17.00
C ALA A 232 -4.30 13.60 -17.43
N ASP A 233 -5.26 14.52 -17.41
CA ASP A 233 -6.64 14.31 -17.85
C ASP A 233 -7.39 13.14 -17.17
N SER A 234 -6.98 12.75 -15.96
CA SER A 234 -7.63 11.66 -15.23
C SER A 234 -9.09 11.98 -14.84
N PRO A 235 -10.06 11.10 -15.12
CA PRO A 235 -11.44 11.25 -14.63
C PRO A 235 -11.58 10.92 -13.14
N TYR A 236 -10.54 10.38 -12.51
CA TYR A 236 -10.53 10.18 -11.06
C TYR A 236 -10.29 11.50 -10.35
N GLY A 237 -11.14 11.82 -9.36
CA GLY A 237 -11.00 13.02 -8.55
C GLY A 237 -9.69 13.09 -7.75
N CYS A 238 -9.08 11.95 -7.44
CA CYS A 238 -7.76 11.85 -6.82
C CYS A 238 -7.02 10.59 -7.31
N ALA A 239 -5.89 10.76 -7.99
CA ALA A 239 -5.08 9.67 -8.50
C ALA A 239 -3.59 9.99 -8.51
N LEU A 240 -2.77 8.94 -8.38
CA LEU A 240 -1.32 8.97 -8.54
C LEU A 240 -0.87 7.81 -9.42
N TYR A 241 -0.03 8.10 -10.40
CA TYR A 241 0.54 7.13 -11.32
C TYR A 241 2.07 7.14 -11.20
N SER A 242 2.66 5.95 -11.24
CA SER A 242 4.11 5.74 -11.39
C SER A 242 4.35 5.05 -12.73
N THR A 243 5.12 5.70 -13.60
CA THR A 243 5.56 5.15 -14.89
C THR A 243 6.56 4.02 -14.67
N ASN A 244 7.47 4.16 -13.71
CA ASN A 244 8.45 3.14 -13.31
C ASN A 244 7.77 1.85 -12.85
N GLY A 245 6.69 1.99 -12.09
CA GLY A 245 5.93 0.86 -11.54
C GLY A 245 4.78 0.37 -12.41
N GLY A 246 4.40 1.11 -13.46
CA GLY A 246 3.14 0.88 -14.19
C GLY A 246 1.95 0.79 -13.22
N ALA A 247 1.95 1.61 -12.16
CA ALA A 247 1.09 1.46 -11.01
C ALA A 247 0.23 2.70 -10.83
N LEU A 248 -1.08 2.50 -10.68
CA LEU A 248 -2.07 3.52 -10.47
C LEU A 248 -2.70 3.36 -9.08
N ILE A 249 -2.64 4.41 -8.28
CA ILE A 249 -3.39 4.54 -7.05
C ILE A 249 -4.53 5.52 -7.31
N THR A 250 -5.76 5.14 -6.95
CA THR A 250 -6.93 6.01 -7.05
C THR A 250 -7.68 6.04 -5.74
N ALA A 251 -8.23 7.21 -5.40
CA ALA A 251 -9.26 7.31 -4.38
C ALA A 251 -10.44 8.16 -4.84
N SER A 252 -11.63 7.79 -4.39
CA SER A 252 -12.85 8.50 -4.72
C SER A 252 -13.87 8.44 -3.59
N THR A 253 -14.69 9.48 -3.53
CA THR A 253 -15.81 9.58 -2.61
C THR A 253 -17.05 9.97 -3.40
N HIS A 254 -18.07 9.11 -3.42
CA HIS A 254 -19.30 9.36 -4.17
C HIS A 254 -20.54 8.82 -3.45
N PRO A 255 -21.70 9.47 -3.64
CA PRO A 255 -22.98 8.91 -3.23
C PRO A 255 -23.28 7.65 -4.04
N TYR A 256 -23.95 6.70 -3.40
CA TYR A 256 -24.49 5.50 -4.01
C TYR A 256 -25.79 5.10 -3.31
N THR A 257 -26.68 4.47 -4.06
CA THR A 257 -27.92 3.91 -3.51
C THR A 257 -27.83 2.39 -3.48
N TYR A 258 -28.49 1.80 -2.50
CA TYR A 258 -28.71 0.36 -2.37
C TYR A 258 -30.19 0.14 -2.09
N GLN A 259 -30.67 -1.05 -2.43
CA GLN A 259 -32.10 -1.38 -2.40
C GLN A 259 -32.37 -2.58 -1.51
N ASP A 260 -33.53 -2.56 -0.87
CA ASP A 260 -34.09 -3.70 -0.15
C ASP A 260 -34.23 -4.91 -1.08
N TYR A 261 -33.90 -6.08 -0.53
CA TYR A 261 -33.96 -7.37 -1.20
C TYR A 261 -35.27 -8.13 -0.89
N VAL A 262 -35.90 -7.85 0.25
CA VAL A 262 -37.01 -8.63 0.81
C VAL A 262 -38.26 -7.75 1.01
N GLY A 263 -38.78 -7.17 -0.08
CA GLY A 263 -39.98 -6.33 0.03
C GLY A 263 -40.62 -5.94 -1.31
N THR A 264 -41.96 -5.80 -1.31
CA THR A 264 -42.75 -5.33 -2.46
C THR A 264 -42.56 -3.83 -2.78
N ALA A 265 -41.77 -3.11 -1.98
CA ALA A 265 -41.46 -1.69 -2.18
C ALA A 265 -39.95 -1.46 -1.99
N PRO A 266 -39.25 -0.83 -2.97
CA PRO A 266 -37.82 -0.57 -2.84
C PRO A 266 -37.57 0.49 -1.76
N VAL A 267 -36.84 0.14 -0.72
CA VAL A 267 -36.24 1.14 0.18
C VAL A 267 -34.90 1.54 -0.40
N SER A 268 -34.79 2.79 -0.83
CA SER A 268 -33.52 3.41 -1.24
C SER A 268 -32.99 4.21 -0.06
N SER A 269 -31.82 3.84 0.44
CA SER A 269 -31.13 4.60 1.48
C SER A 269 -29.93 5.33 0.87
N ASP A 270 -29.73 6.58 1.31
CA ASP A 270 -28.65 7.44 0.85
C ASP A 270 -27.37 7.16 1.64
N ARG A 271 -26.37 6.63 0.93
CA ARG A 271 -25.05 6.35 1.49
C ARG A 271 -23.98 6.81 0.54
N TRP A 272 -22.82 7.05 1.08
CA TRP A 272 -21.65 7.39 0.29
C TRP A 272 -20.59 6.34 0.53
N TYR A 273 -19.74 6.14 -0.48
CA TYR A 273 -18.58 5.29 -0.33
C TYR A 273 -17.31 6.10 -0.40
N TYR A 274 -16.29 5.63 0.32
CA TYR A 274 -14.89 5.97 0.11
C TYR A 274 -14.20 4.75 -0.47
N SER A 275 -13.53 4.91 -1.61
CA SER A 275 -12.72 3.84 -2.21
C SER A 275 -11.28 4.28 -2.35
N LEU A 276 -10.36 3.33 -2.16
CA LEU A 276 -8.93 3.47 -2.34
C LEU A 276 -8.42 2.19 -2.98
N THR A 277 -7.71 2.29 -4.10
CA THR A 277 -7.24 1.10 -4.83
C THR A 277 -5.85 1.31 -5.41
N LEU A 278 -5.02 0.26 -5.35
CA LEU A 278 -3.76 0.11 -6.08
C LEU A 278 -3.98 -0.93 -7.19
N GLN A 279 -3.73 -0.52 -8.44
CA GLN A 279 -3.85 -1.36 -9.62
C GLN A 279 -2.62 -1.20 -10.51
N LEU A 280 -2.39 -2.18 -11.38
CA LEU A 280 -1.47 -1.97 -12.51
C LEU A 280 -2.22 -1.37 -13.69
N ARG A 281 -1.59 -0.40 -14.33
CA ARG A 281 -2.03 0.24 -15.56
C ARG A 281 -0.81 0.58 -16.37
N THR A 282 -0.84 0.28 -17.66
CA THR A 282 0.10 0.88 -18.60
C THR A 282 -0.36 2.31 -18.93
N GLU A 283 0.56 3.15 -19.42
CA GLU A 283 0.25 4.57 -19.67
C GLU A 283 -0.87 4.74 -20.71
N ASP A 284 -0.95 3.84 -21.70
CA ASP A 284 -2.02 3.77 -22.70
C ASP A 284 -3.38 3.31 -22.14
N GLN A 285 -3.40 2.75 -20.92
CA GLN A 285 -4.61 2.32 -20.21
C GLN A 285 -5.07 3.33 -19.16
N LEU A 286 -4.37 4.46 -19.02
CA LEU A 286 -4.84 5.54 -18.16
C LEU A 286 -6.12 6.12 -18.76
N PRO A 287 -7.19 6.27 -17.97
CA PRO A 287 -8.39 6.90 -18.47
C PRO A 287 -8.10 8.39 -18.69
N GLY A 288 -8.38 8.87 -19.90
CA GLY A 288 -8.27 10.28 -20.29
C GLY A 288 -9.62 10.97 -20.42
#